data_AF-T0ZS90-F1
#
_entry.id   AF-T0ZS90-F1
#
_cell.length_a   1.000
_cell.length_b   1.000
_cell.length_c   1.000
_cell.angle_alpha   90.00
_cell.angle_beta   90.00
_cell.angle_gamma   90.00
#
_symmetry.space_group_name_H-M   'P 1'
#
loop_
_entity.id
_entity.type
_entity.pdbx_description
1 polymer ?
#
loop_
_entity_poly.entity_id
_entity_poly.type
_entity_poly.pdbx_seq_one_letter_code
_entity_poly.pdbx_strand_id
1 'polypeptide(L)' 'MMYVPQGFAHGFVTLTEDTEVLYWVSAFYAPEKERGIRFNDPSIGIDWPTAPLELSGKDQNWPDFDPEFHGLDP' A
#
# COMPACT_ATOMS: atom_id res chain seq x y z
N MET A 1 -0.36 -0.74 -17.45
CA MET A 1 0.82 -0.11 -16.83
C MET A 1 0.35 1.13 -16.10
N MET A 2 0.65 1.26 -14.81
CA MET A 2 0.28 2.42 -13.98
C MET A 2 1.56 3.11 -13.51
N TYR A 3 1.62 4.42 -13.59
CA TYR A 3 2.70 5.21 -12.98
C TYR A 3 2.23 5.71 -11.61
N VAL A 4 3.00 5.38 -10.58
CA VAL A 4 2.77 5.86 -9.21
C VAL A 4 3.88 6.85 -8.86
N PRO A 5 3.60 8.15 -8.79
CA PRO A 5 4.60 9.16 -8.44
C PRO A 5 5.12 9.00 -7.00
N GLN A 6 6.30 9.58 -6.72
CA GLN A 6 6.78 9.71 -5.34
C GLN A 6 5.74 10.45 -4.47
N GLY A 7 5.50 9.96 -3.27
CA GLY A 7 4.53 10.51 -2.32
C GLY A 7 3.15 9.83 -2.35
N PHE A 8 2.91 8.91 -3.29
CA PHE A 8 1.70 8.07 -3.30
C PHE A 8 1.98 6.70 -2.68
N ALA A 9 1.04 6.21 -1.86
CA ALA A 9 1.00 4.81 -1.46
C ALA A 9 0.50 3.93 -2.62
N HIS A 10 0.94 2.68 -2.67
CA HIS A 10 0.56 1.71 -3.71
C HIS A 10 0.20 0.37 -3.08
N GLY A 11 -0.91 -0.21 -3.53
CA GLY A 11 -1.38 -1.53 -3.12
C GLY A 11 -2.32 -2.12 -4.17
N PHE A 12 -2.48 -3.44 -4.15
CA PHE A 12 -3.37 -4.16 -5.06
C PHE A 12 -3.92 -5.42 -4.38
N VAL A 13 -5.04 -5.93 -4.91
CA VAL A 13 -5.60 -7.24 -4.57
C VAL A 13 -5.64 -8.09 -5.83
N THR A 14 -5.15 -9.33 -5.75
CA THR A 14 -5.24 -10.29 -6.86
C THR A 14 -6.66 -10.83 -6.94
N LEU A 15 -7.22 -10.90 -8.16
CA LEU A 15 -8.60 -11.38 -8.39
C LEU A 15 -8.66 -12.84 -8.86
N THR A 16 -7.52 -13.36 -9.30
CA THR A 16 -7.35 -14.72 -9.79
C THR A 16 -6.08 -15.30 -9.19
N GLU A 17 -6.05 -16.63 -9.09
CA GLU A 17 -4.85 -17.38 -8.71
C GLU A 17 -3.70 -17.12 -9.70
N ASP A 18 -2.46 -17.36 -9.24
CA ASP A 18 -1.24 -17.27 -10.04
C ASP A 18 -1.02 -15.92 -10.75
N THR A 19 -1.50 -14.83 -10.16
CA THR A 19 -1.28 -13.47 -10.69
C THR A 19 0.14 -12.99 -10.41
N GLU A 20 0.86 -12.57 -11.45
CA GLU A 20 2.17 -11.93 -11.33
C GLU A 20 2.07 -10.41 -11.47
N VAL A 21 2.78 -9.68 -10.61
CA VAL A 21 2.89 -8.22 -10.68
C VAL A 21 4.36 -7.83 -10.83
N LEU A 22 4.68 -7.15 -11.93
CA LEU A 22 6.00 -6.58 -12.18
C LEU A 22 5.93 -5.06 -12.15
N TYR A 23 6.87 -4.44 -11.45
CA TYR A 23 7.00 -2.99 -11.39
C TYR A 23 8.46 -2.57 -11.44
N TRP A 24 8.69 -1.38 -12.00
CA TRP A 24 9.99 -0.73 -11.98
C TRP A 24 9.96 0.39 -10.95
N VAL A 25 11.07 0.55 -10.24
CA VAL A 25 11.22 1.55 -9.19
C VAL A 25 12.27 2.57 -9.59
N SER A 26 12.07 3.83 -9.19
CA SER A 26 13.02 4.92 -9.42
C SER A 26 14.16 4.96 -8.40
N ALA A 27 14.07 4.19 -7.30
CA ALA A 27 15.05 4.15 -6.22
C ALA A 27 15.15 2.73 -5.61
N PHE A 28 16.28 2.45 -4.96
CA PHE A 28 16.48 1.19 -4.24
C PHE A 28 15.60 1.07 -3.00
N TYR A 29 15.25 -0.16 -2.65
CA TYR A 29 14.51 -0.48 -1.44
C TYR A 29 15.32 -0.11 -0.19
N ALA A 30 14.67 0.58 0.75
CA ALA A 30 15.23 0.99 2.04
C ALA A 30 14.17 0.74 3.13
N PRO A 31 14.16 -0.43 3.79
CA PRO A 31 13.09 -0.82 4.72
C PRO A 31 12.84 0.20 5.83
N GLU A 32 13.90 0.91 6.25
CA GLU A 32 13.80 1.77 7.45
C GLU A 32 13.07 3.09 7.12
N LYS A 33 12.94 3.38 5.82
CA LYS A 33 12.19 4.50 5.26
C LYS A 33 10.79 4.08 4.77
N GLU A 34 10.45 2.79 4.84
CA GLU A 34 9.14 2.30 4.45
C GLU A 34 8.09 2.78 5.45
N ARG A 35 6.94 3.19 4.92
CA ARG A 35 5.71 3.44 5.67
C ARG A 35 4.58 2.78 4.88
N GLY A 36 3.63 2.18 5.58
CA GLY A 36 2.42 1.65 4.96
C GLY A 36 1.19 2.17 5.68
N ILE A 37 0.07 2.10 4.96
CA ILE A 37 -1.26 2.47 5.45
C ILE A 37 -2.10 1.20 5.46
N ARG A 38 -2.94 1.02 6.48
CA ARG A 38 -3.89 -0.08 6.54
C ARG A 38 -4.79 -0.11 5.30
N PHE A 39 -4.86 -1.25 4.62
CA PHE A 39 -5.56 -1.37 3.33
C PHE A 39 -7.05 -1.01 3.40
N ASN A 40 -7.71 -1.29 4.54
CA ASN A 40 -9.13 -1.02 4.79
C ASN A 40 -9.33 0.16 5.76
N ASP A 41 -8.43 1.12 5.75
CA ASP A 41 -8.59 2.38 6.45
C ASP A 41 -9.90 3.09 6.02
N PRO A 42 -10.82 3.39 6.95
CA PRO A 42 -12.09 4.03 6.65
C PRO A 42 -11.95 5.49 6.19
N SER A 43 -10.85 6.17 6.52
CA SER A 43 -10.58 7.54 6.10
C SER A 43 -10.21 7.64 4.62
N ILE A 44 -9.50 6.64 4.09
CA ILE A 44 -9.20 6.51 2.66
C ILE A 44 -10.40 5.92 1.92
N GLY A 45 -11.05 4.91 2.51
CA GLY A 45 -12.32 4.36 2.01
C GLY A 45 -12.21 3.69 0.64
N ILE A 46 -11.14 2.92 0.38
CA ILE A 46 -10.98 2.18 -0.87
C ILE A 46 -12.06 1.10 -0.96
N ASP A 47 -12.87 1.15 -2.02
CA ASP A 47 -13.84 0.12 -2.36
C ASP A 47 -13.14 -1.06 -3.07
N TRP A 48 -12.59 -1.96 -2.26
CA TRP A 48 -11.94 -3.16 -2.77
C TRP A 48 -12.97 -4.12 -3.36
N PRO A 49 -12.76 -4.66 -4.57
CA PRO A 49 -13.71 -5.57 -5.22
C PRO A 49 -13.88 -6.91 -4.48
N THR A 50 -12.92 -7.25 -3.62
CA THR A 50 -12.97 -8.40 -2.71
C THR A 50 -12.11 -8.12 -1.49
N ALA A 51 -12.41 -8.79 -0.37
CA ALA A 51 -11.49 -8.86 0.75
C ALA A 51 -10.25 -9.69 0.35
N PRO A 52 -9.04 -9.31 0.79
CA PRO A 52 -7.84 -10.10 0.55
C PRO A 52 -7.94 -11.43 1.30
N LEU A 53 -7.61 -12.53 0.63
CA LEU A 53 -7.57 -13.87 1.23
C LEU A 53 -6.37 -14.03 2.17
N GLU A 54 -5.25 -13.42 1.79
CA GLU A 54 -4.01 -13.41 2.55
C GLU A 54 -3.45 -11.99 2.63
N LEU A 55 -2.93 -11.65 3.79
CA LEU A 55 -2.20 -10.41 4.06
C LEU A 55 -0.94 -10.76 4.82
N SER A 56 0.17 -10.11 4.47
CA SER A 56 1.41 -10.30 5.23
C SER A 56 1.24 -9.81 6.67
N GLY A 57 2.02 -10.38 7.60
CA GLY A 57 2.03 -9.88 8.97
C GLY A 57 2.44 -8.40 9.07
N LYS A 58 3.23 -7.90 8.11
CA LYS A 58 3.60 -6.48 8.03
C LYS A 58 2.36 -5.62 7.69
N ASP A 59 1.61 -6.01 6.66
CA ASP A 59 0.47 -5.22 6.17
C ASP A 59 -0.73 -5.22 7.12
N GLN A 60 -0.90 -6.29 7.90
CA GLN A 60 -1.90 -6.37 8.97
C GLN A 60 -1.65 -5.37 10.11
N ASN A 61 -0.41 -4.91 10.28
CA ASN A 61 0.02 -4.09 11.40
C ASN A 61 0.28 -2.61 11.02
N TRP A 62 0.03 -2.20 9.78
CA TRP A 62 0.09 -0.77 9.43
C TRP A 62 -1.02 0.02 10.14
N PRO A 63 -0.75 1.26 10.58
CA PRO A 63 -1.75 2.10 11.20
C PRO A 63 -2.74 2.64 10.16
N ASP A 64 -3.81 3.26 10.67
CA ASP A 64 -4.64 4.16 9.87
C ASP A 64 -3.80 5.36 9.40
N PHE A 65 -4.26 5.98 8.34
CA PHE A 65 -3.70 7.17 7.78
C PHE A 65 -3.68 8.28 8.83
N ASP A 66 -2.48 8.74 9.07
CA ASP A 66 -2.14 9.82 9.97
C ASP A 66 -1.14 10.74 9.24
N PRO A 67 -1.48 12.02 8.98
CA PRO A 67 -0.63 12.92 8.21
C PRO A 67 0.77 13.08 8.80
N GLU A 68 0.91 13.15 10.13
CA GLU A 68 2.20 13.32 10.80
C GLU A 68 3.10 12.08 10.56
N PHE A 69 2.58 10.88 10.85
CA PHE A 69 3.29 9.62 10.62
C PHE A 69 3.62 9.36 9.14
N HIS A 70 2.72 9.73 8.23
CA HIS A 70 2.89 9.53 6.78
C HIS A 70 3.62 10.69 6.10
N GLY A 71 4.16 11.65 6.86
CA GLY A 71 5.03 12.71 6.35
C GLY A 71 4.31 13.75 5.48
N LEU A 72 3.04 14.01 5.79
CA LEU A 72 2.16 14.97 5.14
C LEU A 72 1.78 16.16 6.06
N ASP A 73 2.58 16.44 7.08
CA ASP A 73 2.45 17.69 7.84
C ASP A 73 2.55 18.92 6.93
N PRO A 74 1.85 20.03 7.26
CA PRO A 74 1.58 21.16 6.37
C PRO A 74 2.80 21.83 5.75
#